data_AF-A0A2S5T8Y9-F1
#
_entry.id   AF-A0A2S5T8Y9-F1
#
_cell.length_a   1.000
_cell.length_b   1.000
_cell.length_c   1.000
_cell.angle_alpha   90.00
_cell.angle_beta   90.00
_cell.angle_gamma   90.00
#
_symmetry.space_group_name_H-M   'P 1'
#
loop_
_entity.id
_entity.type
_entity.pdbx_description
1 polymer ?
#
loop_
_entity_poly.entity_id
_entity_poly.type
_entity_poly.pdbx_seq_one_letter_code
_entity_poly.pdbx_strand_id
1 'polypeptide(L)'
;MQQADSPDQGLRVPPKVPLVKQPSEIVPVGPHDHRAQREWEHYQVAKGIERYRQTLQKVHEDGRVTRRGLQDLEPGQVIAKELIGPLVERIRQAQQAPMEKIGTRLTLSDAEWGLSLLPAETLAAVTVLHALSRAEPGPFTACAIALGTRVQHEWEYQNWKAAEAAAEKERKQKDPESQVPNLFKLMLARNNRQINERIFAKWKKKAPLFCAVNWTTNLRAHIGSVLLGMLVESNAWFEVVVERVNMRQTRIFRMTELGMAWVADRHQQNELMRPYLLPMICEPLDYDYSGEAHPQLA
;
A
#
# COMPACT_ATOMS: atom_id res chain seq x y z
N MET A 1 -39.57 3.69 -27.67
CA MET A 1 -38.99 4.98 -27.28
C MET A 1 -39.43 5.31 -25.87
N GLN A 2 -38.59 4.98 -24.88
CA GLN A 2 -38.66 5.50 -23.51
C GLN A 2 -37.20 5.51 -23.04
N GLN A 3 -36.66 6.72 -22.83
CA GLN A 3 -35.32 6.95 -22.35
C GLN A 3 -35.26 6.55 -20.88
N ALA A 4 -34.33 5.66 -20.55
CA ALA A 4 -33.97 5.37 -19.17
C ALA A 4 -32.88 6.36 -18.75
N ASP A 5 -33.25 7.26 -17.82
CA ASP A 5 -32.32 8.15 -17.15
C ASP A 5 -31.24 7.34 -16.42
N SER A 6 -29.99 7.58 -16.80
CA SER A 6 -28.81 7.09 -16.08
C SER A 6 -28.54 8.03 -14.89
N PRO A 7 -28.39 7.55 -13.65
CA PRO A 7 -27.85 8.37 -12.60
C PRO A 7 -26.34 8.45 -12.81
N ASP A 8 -25.93 9.55 -13.41
CA ASP A 8 -24.57 10.07 -13.39
C ASP A 8 -24.15 10.20 -11.91
N GLN A 9 -23.45 9.19 -11.38
CA GLN A 9 -22.76 9.30 -10.09
C GLN A 9 -21.51 10.15 -10.30
N GLY A 10 -21.76 11.43 -10.55
CA GLY A 10 -20.77 12.48 -10.50
C GLY A 10 -20.06 12.41 -9.15
N LEU A 11 -18.72 12.42 -9.23
CA LEU A 11 -17.80 12.62 -8.12
C LEU A 11 -18.40 13.63 -7.14
N ARG A 12 -18.85 13.15 -5.97
CA ARG A 12 -19.19 14.05 -4.86
C ARG A 12 -17.89 14.73 -4.44
N VAL A 13 -17.69 15.94 -4.97
CA VAL A 13 -16.73 16.90 -4.45
C VAL A 13 -17.01 16.96 -2.94
N PRO A 14 -16.03 16.64 -2.07
CA PRO A 14 -16.25 16.75 -0.64
C PRO A 14 -16.71 18.18 -0.34
N PRO A 15 -17.65 18.38 0.59
CA PRO A 15 -18.13 19.72 0.93
C PRO A 15 -16.92 20.61 1.18
N LYS A 16 -16.87 21.76 0.48
CA LYS A 16 -15.85 22.78 0.73
C LYS A 16 -15.89 23.07 2.22
N VAL A 17 -14.82 22.69 2.94
CA VAL A 17 -14.60 23.17 4.30
C VAL A 17 -14.66 24.69 4.19
N PRO A 18 -15.47 25.40 5.00
CA PRO A 18 -15.47 26.85 4.97
C PRO A 18 -14.02 27.29 5.16
N LEU A 19 -13.49 28.03 4.18
CA LEU A 19 -12.24 28.74 4.32
C LEU A 19 -12.34 29.51 5.64
N VAL A 20 -11.55 29.10 6.63
CA VAL A 20 -11.41 29.86 7.86
C VAL A 20 -10.99 31.25 7.40
N LYS A 21 -11.90 32.22 7.53
CA LYS A 21 -11.61 33.60 7.18
C LYS A 21 -10.33 33.96 7.92
N GLN A 22 -9.30 34.37 7.17
CA GLN A 22 -8.16 35.02 7.81
C GLN A 22 -8.74 36.16 8.66
N PRO A 23 -8.37 36.26 9.95
CA PRO A 23 -8.92 37.29 10.82
C PRO A 23 -8.68 38.66 10.16
N SER A 24 -9.77 39.35 9.84
CA SER A 24 -9.75 40.53 8.97
C SER A 24 -9.23 41.80 9.64
N GLU A 25 -8.84 41.74 10.91
CA GLU A 25 -8.14 42.80 11.62
C GLU A 25 -7.15 42.15 12.61
N ILE A 26 -5.86 42.51 12.52
CA ILE A 26 -4.85 42.11 13.49
C ILE A 26 -5.07 43.00 14.72
N VAL A 27 -5.93 42.56 15.65
CA VAL A 27 -6.04 43.19 16.96
C VAL A 27 -4.74 42.87 17.72
N PRO A 28 -4.02 43.86 18.27
CA PRO A 28 -2.83 43.59 19.08
C PRO A 28 -3.25 42.82 20.34
N VAL A 29 -2.78 41.57 20.42
CA VAL A 29 -3.04 40.65 21.51
C VAL A 29 -1.93 40.76 22.56
N GLY A 30 -2.31 40.89 23.83
CA GLY A 30 -1.38 41.01 24.96
C GLY A 30 -1.02 39.65 25.57
N PRO A 31 -0.06 39.61 26.52
CA PRO A 31 0.42 38.38 27.17
C PRO A 31 -0.63 37.54 27.91
N HIS A 32 -1.82 38.11 28.17
CA HIS A 32 -2.93 37.47 28.90
C HIS A 32 -4.16 37.22 28.01
N ASP A 33 -4.03 37.30 26.69
CA ASP A 33 -5.15 37.03 25.78
C ASP A 33 -5.34 35.52 25.57
N HIS A 34 -5.94 34.87 26.57
CA HIS A 34 -6.28 33.45 26.53
C HIS A 34 -7.30 33.11 25.43
N ARG A 35 -8.11 34.08 24.98
CA ARG A 35 -9.06 33.86 23.89
C ARG A 35 -8.32 33.74 22.56
N ALA A 36 -7.41 34.68 22.29
CA ALA A 36 -6.54 34.61 21.11
C ALA A 36 -5.70 33.33 21.10
N GLN A 37 -5.17 32.91 22.26
CA GLN A 37 -4.45 31.64 22.38
C GLN A 37 -5.34 30.42 22.02
N ARG A 38 -6.58 30.34 22.52
CA ARG A 38 -7.51 29.25 22.17
C ARG A 38 -7.85 29.23 20.68
N GLU A 39 -8.13 30.40 20.09
CA GLU A 39 -8.37 30.53 18.64
C GLU A 39 -7.12 30.10 17.83
N TRP A 40 -5.93 30.39 18.35
CA TRP A 40 -4.66 29.97 17.76
C TRP A 40 -4.43 28.46 17.84
N GLU A 41 -4.71 27.83 18.98
CA GLU A 41 -4.65 26.38 19.15
C GLU A 41 -5.66 25.66 18.24
N HIS A 42 -6.87 26.18 18.10
CA HIS A 42 -7.85 25.66 17.13
C HIS A 42 -7.33 25.76 15.69
N TYR A 43 -6.65 26.87 15.34
CA TYR A 43 -6.00 27.00 14.03
C TYR A 43 -4.89 25.95 13.83
N GLN A 44 -4.07 25.70 14.85
CA GLN A 44 -3.03 24.66 14.81
C GLN A 44 -3.60 23.26 14.57
N VAL A 45 -4.72 22.93 15.22
CA VAL A 45 -5.44 21.66 14.98
C VAL A 45 -5.96 21.61 13.55
N ALA A 46 -6.67 22.65 13.08
CA ALA A 46 -7.22 22.70 11.73
C ALA A 46 -6.12 22.57 10.65
N LYS A 47 -4.97 23.22 10.86
CA LYS A 47 -3.81 23.12 9.97
C LYS A 47 -3.16 21.73 10.00
N GLY A 48 -3.12 21.09 11.17
CA GLY A 48 -2.70 19.69 11.33
C GLY A 48 -3.55 18.74 10.49
N ILE A 49 -4.87 18.89 10.58
CA ILE A 49 -5.86 18.13 9.78
C ILE A 49 -5.63 18.36 8.28
N GLU A 50 -5.48 19.62 7.85
CA GLU A 50 -5.21 19.95 6.45
C GLU A 50 -3.93 19.28 5.94
N ARG A 51 -2.85 19.37 6.71
CA ARG A 51 -1.56 18.74 6.38
C ARG A 51 -1.71 17.22 6.28
N TYR A 52 -2.42 16.59 7.22
CA TYR A 52 -2.67 15.15 7.16
C TYR A 52 -3.45 14.76 5.91
N ARG A 53 -4.53 15.47 5.57
CA ARG A 53 -5.31 15.21 4.35
C ARG A 53 -4.49 15.39 3.08
N GLN A 54 -3.57 16.36 3.05
CA GLN A 54 -2.60 16.50 1.96
C GLN A 54 -1.69 15.27 1.85
N THR A 55 -1.30 14.63 2.97
CA THR A 55 -0.50 13.40 2.92
C THR A 55 -1.25 12.20 2.35
N LEU A 56 -2.58 12.18 2.42
CA LEU A 56 -3.42 11.14 1.79
C LEU A 56 -3.47 11.27 0.26
N GLN A 57 -2.98 12.39 -0.27
CA GLN A 57 -2.95 12.68 -1.69
C GLN A 57 -1.53 12.50 -2.25
N LYS A 58 -1.46 12.20 -3.54
CA LYS A 58 -0.24 12.18 -4.33
C LYS A 58 -0.39 13.19 -5.45
N VAL A 59 0.46 14.20 -5.41
CA VAL A 59 0.57 15.22 -6.45
C VAL A 59 1.60 14.74 -7.46
N HIS A 60 1.20 14.66 -8.73
CA HIS A 60 2.09 14.32 -9.84
C HIS A 60 2.78 15.58 -10.38
N GLU A 61 3.87 15.42 -11.12
CA GLU A 61 4.62 16.52 -11.75
C GLU A 61 3.71 17.40 -12.64
N ASP A 62 2.71 16.78 -13.28
CA ASP A 62 1.72 17.44 -14.15
C ASP A 62 0.60 18.17 -13.36
N GLY A 63 0.70 18.29 -12.03
CA GLY A 63 -0.30 18.93 -11.18
C GLY A 63 -1.56 18.09 -10.90
N ARG A 64 -1.66 16.88 -11.47
CA ARG A 64 -2.77 15.96 -11.21
C ARG A 64 -2.69 15.43 -9.77
N VAL A 65 -3.83 15.37 -9.09
CA VAL A 65 -3.92 14.84 -7.73
C VAL A 65 -4.63 13.49 -7.75
N THR A 66 -3.99 12.48 -7.16
CA THR A 66 -4.56 11.13 -7.00
C THR A 66 -4.56 10.73 -5.53
N ARG A 67 -5.56 9.96 -5.07
CA ARG A 67 -5.57 9.38 -3.73
C ARG A 67 -4.43 8.36 -3.60
N ARG A 68 -3.70 8.38 -2.49
CA ARG A 68 -2.74 7.31 -2.18
C ARG A 68 -3.49 6.03 -1.86
N GLY A 69 -2.96 4.90 -2.33
CA GLY A 69 -3.53 3.60 -1.98
C GLY A 69 -3.24 3.26 -0.52
N LEU A 70 -4.10 2.42 0.07
CA LEU A 70 -4.00 2.06 1.48
C LEU A 70 -2.65 1.42 1.84
N GLN A 71 -2.02 0.71 0.90
CA GLN A 71 -0.70 0.09 1.08
C GLN A 71 0.42 1.09 1.42
N ASP A 72 0.27 2.36 1.03
CA ASP A 72 1.27 3.41 1.26
C ASP A 72 0.97 4.26 2.52
N LEU A 73 -0.16 4.01 3.17
CA LEU A 73 -0.66 4.78 4.31
C LEU A 73 -0.41 4.05 5.63
N GLU A 74 -0.32 4.80 6.73
CA GLU A 74 -0.07 4.25 8.07
C GLU A 74 -1.12 3.20 8.50
N PRO A 75 -2.44 3.41 8.31
CA PRO A 75 -3.43 2.39 8.65
C PRO A 75 -3.20 1.08 7.88
N GLY A 76 -2.82 1.16 6.59
CA GLY A 76 -2.50 -0.02 5.80
C GLY A 76 -1.22 -0.72 6.24
N GLN A 77 -0.23 0.02 6.75
CA GLN A 77 0.99 -0.59 7.32
C GLN A 77 0.71 -1.35 8.61
N VAL A 78 -0.22 -0.86 9.44
CA VAL A 78 -0.67 -1.58 10.65
C VAL A 78 -1.36 -2.87 10.25
N ILE A 79 -2.32 -2.82 9.32
CA ILE A 79 -3.00 -4.00 8.79
C ILE A 79 -1.99 -4.97 8.16
N ALA A 80 -1.02 -4.48 7.39
CA ALA A 80 -0.01 -5.33 6.76
C ALA A 80 0.81 -6.11 7.78
N LYS A 81 1.21 -5.48 8.90
CA LYS A 81 1.97 -6.16 9.97
C LYS A 81 1.18 -7.30 10.60
N GLU A 82 -0.13 -7.11 10.77
CA GLU A 82 -1.02 -8.14 11.31
C GLU A 82 -1.24 -9.27 10.31
N LEU A 83 -1.39 -8.95 9.02
CA LEU A 83 -1.73 -9.92 7.97
C LEU A 83 -0.56 -10.79 7.50
N ILE A 84 0.65 -10.24 7.45
CA ILE A 84 1.79 -10.94 6.84
C ILE A 84 2.13 -12.22 7.62
N GLY A 85 2.17 -12.17 8.96
CA GLY A 85 2.57 -13.31 9.79
C GLY A 85 1.71 -14.56 9.57
N PRO A 86 0.38 -14.50 9.80
CA PRO A 86 -0.52 -15.64 9.58
C PRO A 86 -0.50 -16.15 8.14
N LEU A 87 -0.40 -15.24 7.15
CA LEU A 87 -0.35 -15.65 5.75
C LEU A 87 0.96 -16.39 5.40
N VAL A 88 2.10 -15.99 5.98
CA VAL A 88 3.37 -16.72 5.81
C VAL A 88 3.24 -18.15 6.30
N GLU A 89 2.63 -18.37 7.46
CA GLU A 89 2.43 -19.72 7.99
C GLU A 89 1.54 -20.56 7.06
N ARG A 90 0.43 -19.98 6.58
CA ARG A 90 -0.49 -20.65 5.67
C ARG A 90 0.17 -21.01 4.32
N ILE A 91 0.99 -20.11 3.77
CA ILE A 91 1.74 -20.36 2.53
C ILE A 91 2.82 -21.42 2.76
N ARG A 92 3.53 -21.37 3.88
CA ARG A 92 4.57 -22.36 4.20
C ARG A 92 4.00 -23.76 4.31
N GLN A 93 2.83 -23.92 4.94
CA GLN A 93 2.10 -25.17 4.95
C GLN A 93 1.71 -25.62 3.53
N ALA A 94 1.20 -24.69 2.70
CA ALA A 94 0.85 -24.99 1.32
C ALA A 94 2.06 -25.36 0.42
N GLN A 95 3.27 -24.90 0.77
CA GLN A 95 4.51 -25.23 0.07
C GLN A 95 5.05 -26.63 0.41
N GLN A 96 4.63 -27.24 1.52
CA GLN A 96 5.09 -28.60 1.90
C GLN A 96 4.59 -29.67 0.91
N ALA A 97 3.32 -29.62 0.52
CA ALA A 97 2.74 -30.60 -0.40
C ALA A 97 3.44 -30.65 -1.79
N PRO A 98 3.77 -29.52 -2.44
CA PRO A 98 4.64 -29.50 -3.61
C PRO A 98 6.01 -30.13 -3.36
N MET A 99 6.66 -29.83 -2.22
CA MET A 99 7.99 -30.35 -1.91
C MET A 99 8.02 -31.87 -1.76
N GLU A 100 6.98 -32.48 -1.20
CA GLU A 100 6.84 -33.94 -1.10
C GLU A 100 6.71 -34.61 -2.48
N LYS A 101 6.18 -33.90 -3.48
CA LYS A 101 6.06 -34.39 -4.85
C LYS A 101 7.36 -34.27 -5.64
N ILE A 102 8.31 -33.43 -5.22
CA ILE A 102 9.61 -33.26 -5.90
C ILE A 102 10.39 -34.57 -5.80
N GLY A 103 10.69 -35.17 -6.96
CA GLY A 103 11.36 -36.49 -7.04
C GLY A 103 10.40 -37.66 -7.25
N THR A 104 9.09 -37.44 -7.21
CA THR A 104 8.08 -38.42 -7.61
C THR A 104 7.69 -38.23 -9.09
N ARG A 105 6.93 -39.18 -9.65
CA ARG A 105 6.35 -39.05 -11.01
C ARG A 105 5.13 -38.12 -11.07
N LEU A 106 4.69 -37.55 -9.95
CA LEU A 106 3.50 -36.70 -9.89
C LEU A 106 3.80 -35.31 -10.47
N THR A 107 2.90 -34.83 -11.32
CA THR A 107 2.98 -33.47 -11.87
C THR A 107 2.48 -32.46 -10.85
N LEU A 108 3.20 -31.35 -10.71
CA LEU A 108 2.73 -30.21 -9.92
C LEU A 108 1.63 -29.48 -10.69
N SER A 109 0.60 -29.05 -9.98
CA SER A 109 -0.38 -28.12 -10.54
C SER A 109 0.23 -26.72 -10.73
N ASP A 110 -0.38 -25.91 -11.61
CA ASP A 110 0.02 -24.53 -11.87
C ASP A 110 0.22 -23.69 -10.61
N ALA A 111 -0.68 -23.83 -9.64
CA ALA A 111 -0.63 -23.09 -8.38
C ALA A 111 0.49 -23.61 -7.47
N GLU A 112 0.65 -24.93 -7.35
CA GLU A 112 1.74 -25.55 -6.58
C GLU A 112 3.12 -25.17 -7.13
N TRP A 113 3.25 -25.14 -8.46
CA TRP A 113 4.44 -24.65 -9.12
C TRP A 113 4.70 -23.18 -8.76
N GLY A 114 3.70 -22.31 -8.92
CA GLY A 114 3.84 -20.87 -8.62
C GLY A 114 4.17 -20.57 -7.17
N LEU A 115 3.60 -21.33 -6.22
CA LEU A 115 3.92 -21.21 -4.80
C LEU A 115 5.36 -21.64 -4.49
N SER A 116 5.93 -22.55 -5.26
CA SER A 116 7.29 -23.05 -5.03
C SER A 116 8.39 -22.13 -5.58
N LEU A 117 8.04 -21.09 -6.35
CA LEU A 117 9.01 -20.21 -7.02
C LEU A 117 9.66 -19.18 -6.12
N LEU A 118 8.96 -18.77 -5.06
CA LEU A 118 9.38 -17.67 -4.18
C LEU A 118 9.25 -18.08 -2.71
N PRO A 119 10.07 -17.50 -1.81
CA PRO A 119 9.90 -17.70 -0.37
C PRO A 119 8.50 -17.29 0.10
N ALA A 120 7.98 -17.97 1.13
CA ALA A 120 6.66 -17.71 1.70
C ALA A 120 6.51 -16.25 2.17
N GLU A 121 7.57 -15.68 2.73
CA GLU A 121 7.64 -14.29 3.20
C GLU A 121 7.44 -13.29 2.07
N THR A 122 8.08 -13.55 0.92
CA THR A 122 7.93 -12.71 -0.28
C THR A 122 6.52 -12.82 -0.84
N LEU A 123 5.99 -14.04 -0.98
CA LEU A 123 4.63 -14.27 -1.49
C LEU A 123 3.58 -13.61 -0.60
N ALA A 124 3.72 -13.73 0.72
CA ALA A 124 2.81 -13.11 1.68
C ALA A 124 2.85 -11.58 1.58
N ALA A 125 4.05 -10.99 1.57
CA ALA A 125 4.21 -9.53 1.46
C ALA A 125 3.61 -9.00 0.15
N VAL A 126 3.90 -9.64 -0.99
CA VAL A 126 3.34 -9.25 -2.30
C VAL A 126 1.81 -9.37 -2.29
N THR A 127 1.26 -10.44 -1.71
CA THR A 127 -0.19 -10.69 -1.63
C THR A 127 -0.89 -9.64 -0.77
N VAL A 128 -0.38 -9.38 0.44
CA VAL A 128 -0.96 -8.40 1.37
C VAL A 128 -0.89 -6.98 0.80
N LEU A 129 0.27 -6.56 0.28
CA LEU A 129 0.42 -5.22 -0.31
C LEU A 129 -0.47 -5.06 -1.55
N HIS A 130 -0.65 -6.13 -2.33
CA HIS A 130 -1.59 -6.11 -3.44
C HIS A 130 -3.04 -5.99 -2.99
N ALA A 131 -3.46 -6.78 -2.00
CA ALA A 131 -4.81 -6.73 -1.46
C ALA A 131 -5.14 -5.35 -0.88
N LEU A 132 -4.21 -4.74 -0.13
CA LEU A 132 -4.35 -3.36 0.37
C LEU A 132 -4.45 -2.34 -0.77
N SER A 133 -3.75 -2.54 -1.89
CA SER A 133 -3.91 -1.70 -3.08
C SER A 133 -5.24 -1.86 -3.80
N ARG A 134 -6.02 -2.89 -3.44
CA ARG A 134 -7.32 -3.27 -4.00
C ARG A 134 -8.36 -3.42 -2.88
N ALA A 135 -8.32 -2.53 -1.88
CA ALA A 135 -9.26 -2.57 -0.75
C ALA A 135 -10.71 -2.31 -1.19
N GLU A 136 -10.91 -1.52 -2.25
CA GLU A 136 -12.22 -1.25 -2.85
C GLU A 136 -12.77 -2.48 -3.59
N PRO A 137 -14.11 -2.65 -3.64
CA PRO A 137 -14.73 -3.79 -4.31
C PRO A 137 -14.35 -3.90 -5.79
N GLY A 138 -13.86 -5.08 -6.19
CA GLY A 138 -13.53 -5.36 -7.58
C GLY A 138 -13.68 -6.83 -7.97
N PRO A 139 -13.75 -7.16 -9.28
CA PRO A 139 -13.87 -8.54 -9.73
C PRO A 139 -12.71 -9.40 -9.24
N PHE A 140 -13.02 -10.53 -8.60
CA PHE A 140 -12.03 -11.44 -8.01
C PHE A 140 -11.02 -11.94 -9.04
N THR A 141 -11.47 -12.30 -10.23
CA THR A 141 -10.61 -12.80 -11.32
C THR A 141 -9.62 -11.74 -11.80
N ALA A 142 -10.04 -10.48 -11.90
CA ALA A 142 -9.16 -9.38 -12.27
C ALA A 142 -8.11 -9.10 -11.18
N CYS A 143 -8.51 -9.18 -9.91
CA CYS A 143 -7.60 -9.09 -8.77
C CYS A 143 -6.57 -10.23 -8.79
N ALA A 144 -7.01 -11.47 -8.99
CA ALA A 144 -6.14 -12.64 -9.09
C ALA A 144 -5.12 -12.53 -10.23
N ILE A 145 -5.54 -12.13 -11.44
CA ILE A 145 -4.61 -11.93 -12.58
C ILE A 145 -3.57 -10.84 -12.27
N ALA A 146 -3.99 -9.75 -11.64
CA ALA A 146 -3.10 -8.66 -11.25
C ALA A 146 -2.09 -9.12 -10.18
N LEU A 147 -2.52 -9.92 -9.20
CA LEU A 147 -1.64 -10.53 -8.22
C LEU A 147 -0.62 -11.47 -8.87
N GLY A 148 -1.07 -12.39 -9.73
CA GLY A 148 -0.18 -13.30 -10.45
C GLY A 148 0.86 -12.57 -11.29
N THR A 149 0.50 -11.43 -11.90
CA THR A 149 1.44 -10.56 -12.62
C THR A 149 2.49 -9.95 -11.68
N ARG A 150 2.10 -9.55 -10.46
CA ARG A 150 3.06 -9.02 -9.46
C ARG A 150 4.01 -10.10 -8.95
N VAL A 151 3.51 -11.31 -8.72
CA VAL A 151 4.35 -12.47 -8.34
C VAL A 151 5.36 -12.78 -9.44
N GLN A 152 4.93 -12.78 -10.70
CA GLN A 152 5.81 -12.93 -11.85
C GLN A 152 6.91 -11.85 -11.88
N HIS A 153 6.54 -10.58 -11.71
CA HIS A 153 7.51 -9.47 -11.68
C HIS A 153 8.53 -9.61 -10.54
N GLU A 154 8.09 -10.03 -9.35
CA GLU A 154 8.97 -10.26 -8.21
C GLU A 154 9.95 -11.41 -8.49
N TRP A 155 9.48 -12.51 -9.08
CA TRP A 155 10.33 -13.61 -9.49
C TRP A 155 11.35 -13.20 -10.56
N GLU A 156 10.93 -12.45 -11.57
CA GLU A 156 11.84 -11.89 -12.60
C GLU A 156 12.90 -10.96 -11.97
N TYR A 157 12.50 -10.15 -10.99
CA TYR A 157 13.39 -9.24 -10.26
C TYR A 157 14.45 -10.02 -9.46
N GLN A 158 14.05 -11.03 -8.70
CA GLN A 158 14.97 -11.85 -7.90
C GLN A 158 15.93 -12.65 -8.78
N ASN A 159 15.43 -13.22 -9.88
CA ASN A 159 16.27 -13.95 -10.82
C ASN A 159 17.29 -13.07 -11.51
N TRP A 160 16.89 -11.87 -11.96
CA TRP A 160 17.85 -10.94 -12.56
C TRP A 160 18.93 -10.52 -11.56
N LYS A 161 18.53 -10.21 -10.30
CA LYS A 161 19.47 -9.91 -9.22
C LYS A 161 20.48 -11.05 -9.00
N ALA A 162 20.00 -12.30 -8.97
CA ALA A 162 20.85 -13.48 -8.77
C ALA A 162 21.78 -13.74 -9.97
N ALA A 163 21.27 -13.63 -11.20
CA ALA A 163 22.04 -13.84 -12.43
C ALA A 163 23.17 -12.81 -12.57
N GLU A 164 22.90 -11.53 -12.29
CA GLU A 164 23.93 -10.49 -12.29
C GLU A 164 24.97 -10.71 -11.19
N ALA A 165 24.55 -11.15 -10.00
CA ALA A 165 25.47 -11.47 -8.92
C ALA A 165 26.37 -12.68 -9.24
N ALA A 166 25.83 -13.71 -9.89
CA ALA A 166 26.60 -14.86 -10.35
C ALA A 166 27.61 -14.47 -11.44
N ALA A 167 27.15 -13.72 -12.46
CA ALA A 167 28.01 -13.24 -13.53
C ALA A 167 29.10 -12.27 -13.04
N GLU A 168 28.83 -11.45 -12.03
CA GLU A 168 29.86 -10.61 -11.38
C GLU A 168 30.93 -11.46 -10.67
N LYS A 169 30.53 -12.53 -9.97
CA LYS A 169 31.47 -13.44 -9.32
C LYS A 169 32.35 -14.16 -10.35
N GLU A 170 31.76 -14.67 -11.43
CA GLU A 170 32.51 -15.33 -12.51
C GLU A 170 33.47 -14.38 -13.21
N ARG A 171 33.06 -13.13 -13.45
CA ARG A 171 33.93 -12.10 -14.04
C ARG A 171 35.13 -11.82 -13.17
N LYS A 172 34.93 -11.59 -11.86
CA LYS A 172 36.03 -11.34 -10.91
C LYS A 172 36.98 -12.53 -10.76
N GLN A 173 36.49 -13.75 -10.92
CA GLN A 173 37.33 -14.96 -10.90
C GLN A 173 38.19 -15.09 -12.15
N LYS A 174 37.65 -14.76 -13.33
CA LYS A 174 38.38 -14.84 -14.60
C LYS A 174 39.32 -13.66 -14.82
N ASP A 175 38.90 -12.48 -14.42
CA ASP A 175 39.62 -11.21 -14.58
C ASP A 175 39.32 -10.29 -13.39
N PRO A 176 40.24 -10.23 -12.40
CA PRO A 176 40.09 -9.37 -11.24
C PRO A 176 39.99 -7.87 -11.55
N GLU A 177 40.51 -7.42 -12.70
CA GLU A 177 40.47 -6.02 -13.13
C GLU A 177 39.26 -5.68 -14.01
N SER A 178 38.40 -6.66 -14.30
CA SER A 178 37.22 -6.47 -15.15
C SER A 178 36.30 -5.38 -14.59
N GLN A 179 36.23 -4.25 -15.30
CA GLN A 179 35.39 -3.11 -14.93
C GLN A 179 33.94 -3.23 -15.44
N VAL A 180 33.51 -4.42 -15.88
CA VAL A 180 32.16 -4.60 -16.41
C VAL A 180 31.13 -4.35 -15.30
N PRO A 181 30.26 -3.32 -15.45
CA PRO A 181 29.36 -2.93 -14.38
C PRO A 181 28.20 -3.92 -14.23
N ASN A 182 27.88 -4.28 -12.98
CA ASN A 182 26.66 -4.98 -12.65
C ASN A 182 25.45 -4.06 -12.89
N LEU A 183 24.66 -4.36 -13.92
CA LEU A 183 23.57 -3.48 -14.36
C LEU A 183 22.46 -3.34 -13.31
N PHE A 184 22.22 -4.38 -12.52
CA PHE A 184 21.25 -4.35 -11.44
C PHE A 184 21.69 -3.39 -10.31
N LYS A 185 22.96 -3.43 -9.91
CA LYS A 185 23.52 -2.47 -8.94
C LYS A 185 23.51 -1.04 -9.48
N LEU A 186 23.82 -0.88 -10.77
CA LEU A 186 23.85 0.42 -11.43
C LEU A 186 22.43 1.03 -11.51
N MET A 187 21.41 0.23 -11.79
CA MET A 187 20.00 0.64 -11.68
C MET A 187 19.69 1.17 -10.28
N LEU A 188 20.06 0.44 -9.22
CA LEU A 188 19.80 0.85 -7.84
C LEU A 188 20.51 2.16 -7.48
N ALA A 189 21.77 2.31 -7.87
CA ALA A 189 22.57 3.49 -7.57
C ALA A 189 22.02 4.75 -8.27
N ARG A 190 21.65 4.64 -9.55
CA ARG A 190 21.16 5.78 -10.34
C ARG A 190 19.77 6.26 -9.91
N ASN A 191 19.01 5.42 -9.24
CA ASN A 191 17.61 5.68 -8.87
C ASN A 191 17.43 5.81 -7.34
N ASN A 192 18.50 6.06 -6.57
CA ASN A 192 18.44 6.19 -5.10
C ASN A 192 17.70 5.03 -4.41
N ARG A 193 17.85 3.81 -4.95
CA ARG A 193 17.15 2.58 -4.50
C ARG A 193 15.62 2.63 -4.59
N GLN A 194 15.04 3.65 -5.22
CA GLN A 194 13.61 3.75 -5.49
C GLN A 194 13.30 3.26 -6.91
N ILE A 195 12.77 2.05 -7.01
CA ILE A 195 12.46 1.41 -8.29
C ILE A 195 10.94 1.38 -8.48
N ASN A 196 10.48 2.07 -9.52
CA ASN A 196 9.11 1.94 -10.02
C ASN A 196 9.10 1.04 -11.26
N GLU A 197 7.93 0.52 -11.62
CA GLU A 197 7.74 -0.35 -12.79
C GLU A 197 8.29 0.26 -14.09
N ARG A 198 8.08 1.57 -14.31
CA ARG A 198 8.61 2.29 -15.47
C ARG A 198 10.14 2.29 -15.53
N ILE A 199 10.78 2.47 -14.38
CA ILE A 199 12.24 2.44 -14.26
C ILE A 199 12.72 1.02 -14.58
N PHE A 200 12.11 0.04 -13.93
CA PHE A 200 12.44 -1.37 -14.13
C PHE A 200 12.30 -1.80 -15.61
N ALA A 201 11.21 -1.43 -16.27
CA ALA A 201 10.96 -1.72 -17.68
C ALA A 201 12.04 -1.13 -18.62
N LYS A 202 12.59 0.05 -18.29
CA LYS A 202 13.69 0.66 -19.05
C LYS A 202 15.00 -0.12 -18.90
N TRP A 203 15.27 -0.62 -17.69
CA TRP A 203 16.49 -1.39 -17.41
C TRP A 203 16.41 -2.82 -17.93
N LYS A 204 15.24 -3.47 -17.81
CA LYS A 204 14.95 -4.80 -18.37
C LYS A 204 15.33 -4.89 -19.85
N LYS A 205 15.01 -3.87 -20.65
CA LYS A 205 15.38 -3.83 -22.09
C LYS A 205 16.88 -3.77 -22.37
N LYS A 206 17.69 -3.34 -21.40
CA LYS A 206 19.14 -3.18 -21.53
C LYS A 206 19.93 -4.33 -20.91
N ALA A 207 19.27 -5.18 -20.12
CA ALA A 207 19.91 -6.22 -19.34
C ALA A 207 19.98 -7.53 -20.15
N PRO A 208 21.18 -7.97 -20.58
CA PRO A 208 21.32 -9.20 -21.36
C PRO A 208 21.06 -10.45 -20.52
N LEU A 209 21.30 -10.38 -19.21
CA LEU A 209 21.06 -11.47 -18.25
C LEU A 209 19.63 -11.53 -17.74
N PHE A 210 18.76 -10.64 -18.23
CA PHE A 210 17.37 -10.62 -17.84
C PHE A 210 16.60 -11.73 -18.58
N CYS A 211 15.97 -12.64 -17.83
CA CYS A 211 15.08 -13.65 -18.38
C CYS A 211 13.62 -13.21 -18.21
N ALA A 212 12.97 -12.84 -19.32
CA ALA A 212 11.54 -12.60 -19.33
C ALA A 212 10.81 -13.93 -19.39
N VAL A 213 9.94 -14.18 -18.42
CA VAL A 213 9.10 -15.38 -18.46
C VAL A 213 7.70 -14.96 -18.88
N ASN A 214 7.11 -15.72 -19.81
CA ASN A 214 5.79 -15.41 -20.33
C ASN A 214 4.75 -16.31 -19.68
N TRP A 215 4.17 -15.87 -18.55
CA TRP A 215 3.06 -16.58 -17.93
C TRP A 215 1.77 -16.33 -18.69
N THR A 216 1.06 -17.41 -18.99
CA THR A 216 -0.29 -17.31 -19.55
C THR A 216 -1.22 -16.60 -18.55
N THR A 217 -2.29 -15.99 -19.06
CA THR A 217 -3.28 -15.33 -18.20
C THR A 217 -3.94 -16.30 -17.23
N ASN A 218 -4.15 -17.55 -17.66
CA ASN A 218 -4.72 -18.61 -16.81
C ASN A 218 -3.79 -18.99 -15.66
N LEU A 219 -2.49 -19.15 -15.93
CA LEU A 219 -1.49 -19.44 -14.91
C LEU A 219 -1.44 -18.32 -13.85
N ARG A 220 -1.44 -17.05 -14.31
CA ARG A 220 -1.50 -15.88 -13.41
C ARG A 220 -2.78 -15.87 -12.58
N ALA A 221 -3.93 -16.16 -13.19
CA ALA A 221 -5.20 -16.24 -12.49
C ALA A 221 -5.22 -17.34 -11.42
N HIS A 222 -4.72 -18.54 -11.75
CA HIS A 222 -4.66 -19.67 -10.82
C HIS A 222 -3.78 -19.36 -9.61
N ILE A 223 -2.53 -18.93 -9.82
CA ILE A 223 -1.60 -18.58 -8.74
C ILE A 223 -2.20 -17.48 -7.86
N GLY A 224 -2.71 -16.40 -8.49
CA GLY A 224 -3.33 -15.30 -7.77
C GLY A 224 -4.58 -15.70 -6.99
N SER A 225 -5.42 -16.59 -7.53
CA SER A 225 -6.63 -17.05 -6.85
C SER A 225 -6.33 -17.87 -5.60
N VAL A 226 -5.28 -18.70 -5.63
CA VAL A 226 -4.87 -19.51 -4.49
C VAL A 226 -4.27 -18.63 -3.39
N LEU A 227 -3.43 -17.66 -3.76
CA LEU A 227 -2.88 -16.70 -2.79
C LEU A 227 -3.97 -15.82 -2.15
N LEU A 228 -4.93 -15.31 -2.94
CA LEU A 228 -6.05 -14.54 -2.40
C LEU A 228 -6.99 -15.42 -1.55
N GLY A 229 -7.20 -16.67 -1.93
CA GLY A 229 -7.96 -17.64 -1.14
C GLY A 229 -7.31 -17.86 0.23
N MET A 230 -6.01 -18.13 0.26
CA MET A 230 -5.26 -18.27 1.53
C MET A 230 -5.25 -16.99 2.36
N LEU A 231 -5.22 -15.82 1.73
CA LEU A 231 -5.39 -14.55 2.43
C LEU A 231 -6.76 -14.51 3.12
N VAL A 232 -7.85 -14.76 2.40
CA VAL A 232 -9.21 -14.70 2.97
C VAL A 232 -9.44 -15.78 4.04
N GLU A 233 -8.82 -16.96 3.90
CA GLU A 233 -8.89 -18.02 4.92
C GLU A 233 -8.10 -17.68 6.19
N SER A 234 -7.00 -16.94 6.07
CA SER A 234 -6.10 -16.66 7.19
C SER A 234 -6.50 -15.45 8.03
N ASN A 235 -7.42 -14.60 7.56
CA ASN A 235 -7.79 -13.38 8.25
C ASN A 235 -9.21 -12.89 7.92
N ALA A 236 -9.73 -11.97 8.75
CA ALA A 236 -11.05 -11.36 8.60
C ALA A 236 -11.04 -9.95 7.98
N TRP A 237 -9.91 -9.52 7.40
CA TRP A 237 -9.77 -8.19 6.81
C TRP A 237 -10.33 -8.12 5.39
N PHE A 238 -10.28 -9.24 4.65
CA PHE A 238 -10.74 -9.32 3.27
C PHE A 238 -11.76 -10.44 3.11
N GLU A 239 -12.70 -10.25 2.19
CA GLU A 239 -13.73 -11.23 1.88
C GLU A 239 -13.95 -11.36 0.37
N VAL A 240 -14.53 -12.50 -0.02
CA VAL A 240 -15.02 -12.75 -1.38
C VAL A 240 -16.52 -12.94 -1.33
N VAL A 241 -17.26 -11.99 -1.89
CA VAL A 241 -18.73 -12.00 -1.94
C VAL A 241 -19.20 -12.30 -3.36
N VAL A 242 -20.30 -13.02 -3.50
CA VAL A 242 -20.96 -13.22 -4.79
C VAL A 242 -22.04 -12.16 -4.95
N GLU A 243 -21.84 -11.23 -5.87
CA GLU A 243 -22.81 -10.18 -6.17
C GLU A 243 -23.43 -10.43 -7.55
N ARG A 244 -24.71 -10.10 -7.71
CA ARG A 244 -25.41 -10.20 -8.99
C ARG A 244 -25.36 -8.85 -9.70
N VAL A 245 -24.44 -8.71 -10.65
CA VAL A 245 -24.31 -7.50 -11.48
C VAL A 245 -24.92 -7.80 -12.85
N ASN A 246 -25.91 -7.02 -13.28
CA ASN A 246 -26.55 -7.17 -14.59
C ASN A 246 -27.01 -8.61 -14.88
N MET A 247 -27.73 -9.21 -13.92
CA MET A 247 -28.23 -10.59 -13.96
C MET A 247 -27.16 -11.70 -13.92
N ARG A 248 -25.86 -11.37 -13.98
CA ARG A 248 -24.73 -12.31 -13.87
C ARG A 248 -24.17 -12.35 -12.46
N GLN A 249 -23.91 -13.54 -11.95
CA GLN A 249 -23.21 -13.72 -10.68
C GLN A 249 -21.71 -13.48 -10.87
N THR A 250 -21.15 -12.53 -10.13
CA THR A 250 -19.72 -12.19 -10.17
C THR A 250 -19.15 -12.29 -8.76
N ARG A 251 -17.98 -12.93 -8.62
CA ARG A 251 -17.22 -12.93 -7.37
C ARG A 251 -16.49 -11.60 -7.24
N ILE A 252 -16.70 -10.91 -6.13
CA ILE A 252 -16.10 -9.62 -5.80
C ILE A 252 -15.14 -9.81 -4.63
N PHE A 253 -13.91 -9.34 -4.80
CA PHE A 253 -12.93 -9.24 -3.73
C PHE A 253 -13.00 -7.82 -3.14
N ARG A 254 -13.08 -7.71 -1.82
CA ARG A 254 -13.13 -6.42 -1.11
C ARG A 254 -12.59 -6.54 0.31
N MET A 255 -12.20 -5.42 0.89
CA MET A 255 -12.01 -5.32 2.35
C MET A 255 -13.37 -5.44 3.04
N THR A 256 -13.41 -6.10 4.20
CA THR A 256 -14.66 -6.25 4.98
C THR A 256 -15.18 -4.89 5.45
N GLU A 257 -16.47 -4.80 5.71
CA GLU A 257 -17.10 -3.55 6.18
C GLU A 257 -16.48 -3.08 7.50
N LEU A 258 -16.18 -4.01 8.41
CA LEU A 258 -15.47 -3.73 9.66
C LEU A 258 -14.05 -3.20 9.41
N GLY A 259 -13.31 -3.80 8.46
CA GLY A 259 -12.00 -3.31 8.06
C GLY A 259 -12.03 -1.89 7.51
N MET A 260 -13.03 -1.59 6.67
CA MET A 260 -13.25 -0.24 6.13
C MET A 260 -13.63 0.76 7.22
N ALA A 261 -14.48 0.38 8.17
CA ALA A 261 -14.86 1.22 9.30
C ALA A 261 -13.65 1.52 10.20
N TRP A 262 -12.82 0.52 10.47
CA TRP A 262 -11.58 0.68 11.23
C TRP A 262 -10.59 1.62 10.54
N VAL A 263 -10.42 1.50 9.22
CA VAL A 263 -9.57 2.42 8.44
C VAL A 263 -10.10 3.86 8.53
N ALA A 264 -11.42 4.04 8.45
CA ALA A 264 -12.05 5.36 8.58
C ALA A 264 -11.82 5.97 9.97
N ASP A 265 -12.03 5.20 11.04
CA ASP A 265 -11.77 5.62 12.42
C ASP A 265 -10.29 5.97 12.63
N ARG A 266 -9.37 5.16 12.11
CA ARG A 266 -7.93 5.47 12.16
C ARG A 266 -7.55 6.73 11.42
N HIS A 267 -8.21 7.05 10.30
CA HIS A 267 -8.00 8.34 9.66
C HIS A 267 -8.48 9.50 10.52
N GLN A 268 -9.64 9.38 11.18
CA GLN A 268 -10.17 10.41 12.08
C GLN A 268 -9.25 10.63 13.29
N GLN A 269 -8.74 9.56 13.90
CA GLN A 269 -7.78 9.66 15.00
C GLN A 269 -6.46 10.31 14.55
N ASN A 270 -5.93 9.88 13.39
CA ASN A 270 -4.69 10.44 12.85
C ASN A 270 -4.81 11.93 12.47
N GLU A 271 -6.01 12.39 12.08
CA GLU A 271 -6.29 13.81 11.84
C GLU A 271 -6.12 14.65 13.12
N LEU A 272 -6.53 14.13 14.28
CA LEU A 272 -6.50 14.84 15.57
C LEU A 272 -5.15 14.72 16.29
N MET A 273 -4.47 13.58 16.17
CA MET A 273 -3.23 13.28 16.91
C MET A 273 -1.99 14.01 16.38
N ARG A 274 -2.13 14.85 15.35
CA ARG A 274 -1.00 15.56 14.71
C ARG A 274 -1.25 17.06 14.57
N PRO A 275 -1.45 17.80 15.69
CA PRO A 275 -1.60 19.24 15.63
C PRO A 275 -0.35 19.91 15.05
N TYR A 276 -0.55 21.01 14.33
CA TYR A 276 0.55 21.80 13.79
C TYR A 276 1.03 22.79 14.86
N LEU A 277 2.00 22.35 15.68
CA LEU A 277 2.50 23.14 16.80
C LEU A 277 3.13 24.47 16.34
N LEU A 278 2.57 25.58 16.82
CA LEU A 278 3.05 26.94 16.61
C LEU A 278 3.36 27.62 17.96
N PRO A 279 4.20 28.68 17.96
CA PRO A 279 4.49 29.44 19.18
C PRO A 279 3.20 29.95 19.85
N MET A 280 3.21 30.04 21.18
CA MET A 280 2.10 30.57 21.96
C MET A 280 2.05 32.11 21.89
N ILE A 281 0.85 32.65 22.03
CA ILE A 281 0.56 34.09 22.12
C ILE A 281 0.63 34.55 23.58
N CYS A 282 0.15 33.72 24.52
CA CYS A 282 0.21 33.97 25.95
C CYS A 282 1.29 33.10 26.63
N GLU A 283 1.52 33.35 27.92
CA GLU A 283 2.41 32.51 28.73
C GLU A 283 1.90 31.06 28.77
N PRO A 284 2.80 30.06 28.64
CA PRO A 284 2.44 28.65 28.78
C PRO A 284 1.86 28.35 30.16
N LEU A 285 0.98 27.34 30.21
CA LEU A 285 0.53 26.82 31.49
C LEU A 285 1.70 26.13 32.21
N ASP A 286 1.85 26.40 33.50
CA ASP A 286 2.83 25.71 34.33
C ASP A 286 2.52 24.21 34.40
N TYR A 287 3.57 23.39 34.38
CA TYR A 287 3.44 21.95 34.52
C TYR A 287 3.07 21.61 35.97
N ASP A 288 1.83 21.16 36.20
CA ASP A 288 1.44 20.54 37.46
C ASP A 288 1.40 19.01 37.32
N TYR A 289 2.16 18.33 38.17
CA TYR A 289 2.23 16.86 38.22
C TYR A 289 1.30 16.26 39.30
N SER A 290 0.52 17.09 39.99
CA SER A 290 -0.34 16.68 41.11
C SER A 290 -1.50 15.74 40.72
N GLY A 291 -1.86 15.68 39.42
CA GLY A 291 -2.97 14.87 38.92
C GLY A 291 -4.36 15.49 39.18
N GLU A 292 -4.43 16.67 39.80
CA GLU A 292 -5.66 17.43 39.98
C GLU A 292 -5.98 18.23 38.70
N ALA A 293 -7.24 18.22 38.25
CA ALA A 293 -7.63 18.94 37.05
C ALA A 293 -7.51 20.46 37.26
N HIS A 294 -6.68 21.12 36.47
CA HIS A 294 -6.44 22.56 36.61
C HIS A 294 -7.74 23.35 36.32
N PRO A 295 -8.16 24.28 37.19
CA PRO A 295 -9.45 24.97 37.08
C PRO A 295 -9.61 25.84 35.81
N GLN A 296 -8.53 26.09 35.08
CA GLN A 296 -8.53 26.86 33.83
C GLN A 296 -8.88 26.02 32.58
N LEU A 297 -8.98 24.70 32.74
CA LEU A 297 -9.33 23.75 31.68
C LEU A 297 -10.82 23.32 31.71
N ALA A 298 -11.61 23.90 32.62
CA ALA A 298 -13.06 23.69 32.76
C ALA A 298 -13.89 24.64 31.89
#